data_AF-A0A8T6U0S0-F1
#
_entry.id   AF-A0A8T6U0S0-F1
#
_cell.length_a   1.000
_cell.length_b   1.000
_cell.length_c   1.000
_cell.angle_alpha   90.00
_cell.angle_beta   90.00
_cell.angle_gamma   90.00
#
_symmetry.space_group_name_H-M   'P 1'
#
loop_
_entity.id
_entity.type
_entity.pdbx_description
1 polymer ?
#
loop_
_entity_poly.entity_id
_entity_poly.type
_entity_poly.pdbx_seq_one_letter_code
_entity_poly.pdbx_strand_id
1 'polypeptide(L)'
;MAAALLLEDGFIFTQPPPARHHTLVHRFCRITGRPFTSLDSQGFLLSTGTFAERELAARVALASGQLDRLNHPPNLYSEDLW
;
A
#
# COMPACT_ATOMS: atom_id res chain seq x y z
N MET A 1 -8.84 3.82 1.12
CA MET A 1 -7.92 2.95 0.33
C MET A 1 -7.42 1.77 1.18
N ALA A 2 -6.79 0.75 0.58
CA ALA A 2 -6.29 -0.45 1.26
C ALA A 2 -4.78 -0.66 1.00
N ALA A 3 -4.04 -1.23 1.95
CA ALA A 3 -2.60 -1.50 1.76
C ALA A 3 -2.40 -2.55 0.65
N ALA A 4 -1.41 -2.34 -0.20
CA ALA A 4 -1.15 -3.19 -1.35
C ALA A 4 0.35 -3.34 -1.66
N LEU A 5 0.68 -4.45 -2.30
CA LEU A 5 1.95 -4.73 -2.95
C LEU A 5 1.69 -4.84 -4.46
N LEU A 6 2.49 -4.18 -5.28
CA LEU A 6 2.57 -4.42 -6.72
C LEU A 6 3.79 -5.31 -6.97
N LEU A 7 3.57 -6.47 -7.57
CA LEU A 7 4.61 -7.42 -7.88
C LEU A 7 5.20 -7.14 -9.27
N GLU A 8 6.45 -7.57 -9.51
CA GLU A 8 7.16 -7.40 -10.79
C GLU A 8 6.37 -7.92 -12.00
N ASP A 9 5.61 -9.01 -11.82
CA ASP A 9 4.76 -9.65 -12.83
C ASP A 9 3.39 -8.96 -13.03
N GLY A 10 3.17 -7.82 -12.36
CA GLY A 10 1.98 -6.99 -12.52
C GLY A 10 0.80 -7.38 -11.62
N PHE A 11 0.93 -8.41 -10.78
CA PHE A 11 -0.11 -8.77 -9.82
C PHE A 11 -0.14 -7.80 -8.64
N ILE A 12 -1.35 -7.51 -8.15
CA ILE A 12 -1.57 -6.71 -6.94
C ILE A 12 -2.00 -7.62 -5.80
N PHE A 13 -1.21 -7.65 -4.73
CA PHE A 13 -1.53 -8.33 -3.48
C PHE A 13 -2.01 -7.30 -2.46
N THR A 14 -3.27 -7.37 -2.00
CA THR A 14 -3.86 -6.34 -1.12
C THR A 14 -4.62 -6.94 0.05
N GLN A 15 -4.80 -6.16 1.11
CA GLN A 15 -5.67 -6.49 2.22
C GLN A 15 -6.33 -5.21 2.78
N PRO A 16 -7.63 -5.23 3.12
CA PRO A 16 -8.30 -4.07 3.69
C PRO A 16 -7.70 -3.68 5.06
N PRO A 17 -7.96 -2.45 5.54
CA PRO A 17 -7.60 -2.04 6.90
C PRO A 17 -8.05 -3.07 7.95
N PRO A 18 -7.27 -3.29 9.02
CA PRO A 18 -6.07 -2.53 9.44
C PRO A 18 -4.74 -3.20 8.99
N ALA A 19 -4.64 -3.67 7.75
CA ALA A 19 -3.46 -4.38 7.28
C ALA A 19 -2.25 -3.48 7.00
N ARG A 20 -1.09 -3.77 7.62
CA ARG A 20 0.17 -3.05 7.40
C ARG A 20 1.02 -3.66 6.28
N HIS A 21 1.85 -2.86 5.61
CA HIS A 21 2.74 -3.37 4.55
C HIS A 21 3.66 -4.49 5.04
N HIS A 22 4.24 -4.36 6.24
CA HIS A 22 5.07 -5.42 6.84
C HIS A 22 4.30 -6.74 6.95
N THR A 23 3.04 -6.69 7.40
CA THR A 23 2.18 -7.88 7.49
C THR A 23 1.83 -8.44 6.11
N LEU A 24 1.56 -7.58 5.11
CA LEU A 24 1.33 -8.01 3.73
C LEU A 24 2.55 -8.74 3.15
N VAL A 25 3.75 -8.17 3.32
CA VAL A 25 5.01 -8.75 2.82
C VAL A 25 5.24 -10.13 3.44
N HIS A 26 5.10 -10.26 4.76
CA HIS A 26 5.23 -11.57 5.42
C HIS A 26 4.20 -12.60 4.92
N ARG A 27 2.95 -12.18 4.72
CA ARG A 27 1.90 -13.07 4.19
C ARG A 27 2.20 -13.49 2.75
N PHE A 28 2.59 -12.54 1.91
CA PHE A 28 3.01 -12.81 0.54
C PHE A 28 4.12 -13.86 0.52
N CYS A 29 5.24 -13.61 1.21
CA CYS A 29 6.37 -14.54 1.25
C CYS A 29 5.96 -15.94 1.75
N ARG A 30 5.09 -16.01 2.77
CA ARG A 30 4.61 -17.27 3.33
C ARG A 30 3.71 -18.06 2.37
N ILE A 31 2.87 -17.38 1.60
CA ILE A 31 1.90 -18.01 0.69
C ILE A 31 2.58 -18.45 -0.61
N THR A 32 3.49 -17.63 -1.14
CA THR A 32 4.09 -17.86 -2.47
C THR A 32 5.44 -18.56 -2.40
N GLY A 33 6.12 -18.54 -1.25
CA GLY A 33 7.52 -18.97 -1.12
C GLY A 33 8.52 -18.05 -1.82
N ARG A 34 8.06 -16.98 -2.48
CA ARG A 34 8.89 -15.99 -3.16
C ARG A 34 9.26 -14.87 -2.19
N PRO A 35 10.55 -14.45 -2.11
CA PRO A 35 10.93 -13.28 -1.33
C PRO A 35 10.35 -11.99 -1.95
N PHE A 36 10.01 -11.02 -1.10
CA PHE A 36 9.73 -9.66 -1.55
C PHE A 36 11.04 -8.93 -1.86
N THR A 37 11.13 -8.30 -3.02
CA THR A 37 12.38 -7.75 -3.56
C THR A 37 12.25 -6.26 -3.92
N SER A 38 13.35 -5.65 -4.37
CA SER A 38 13.33 -4.26 -4.87
C SER A 38 12.58 -4.09 -6.20
N LEU A 39 12.21 -5.19 -6.87
CA LEU A 39 11.39 -5.17 -8.07
C LEU A 39 9.89 -5.10 -7.74
N ASP A 40 9.53 -5.29 -6.48
CA ASP A 40 8.16 -5.18 -5.98
C ASP A 40 7.97 -3.83 -5.28
N SER A 41 6.79 -3.22 -5.45
CA SER A 41 6.45 -1.91 -4.88
C SER A 41 5.44 -2.03 -3.75
N GLN A 42 5.59 -1.17 -2.73
CA GLN A 42 4.63 -1.03 -1.65
C GLN A 42 3.78 0.23 -1.86
N GLY A 43 2.47 0.11 -1.72
CA GLY A 43 1.54 1.21 -1.98
C GLY A 43 0.14 0.91 -1.48
N PHE A 44 -0.86 1.45 -2.16
CA PHE A 44 -2.26 1.31 -1.81
C PHE A 44 -3.10 1.00 -3.04
N LEU A 45 -4.13 0.19 -2.84
CA LEU A 45 -5.19 0.02 -3.82
C LEU A 45 -6.26 1.09 -3.58
N LEU A 46 -6.47 1.92 -4.59
CA LEU A 46 -7.54 2.93 -4.60
C LEU A 46 -8.91 2.26 -4.83
N SER A 47 -9.99 2.97 -4.50
CA SER A 47 -11.37 2.49 -4.75
C SER A 47 -11.67 2.28 -6.24
N THR A 48 -10.89 2.89 -7.13
CA THR A 48 -10.94 2.69 -8.58
C THR A 48 -10.33 1.36 -9.03
N GLY A 49 -9.72 0.59 -8.12
CA GLY A 49 -8.94 -0.61 -8.44
C GLY A 49 -7.52 -0.31 -8.95
N THR A 50 -7.10 0.95 -8.94
CA THR A 50 -5.76 1.37 -9.38
C THR A 50 -4.76 1.26 -8.24
N PHE A 51 -3.58 0.71 -8.51
CA PHE A 51 -2.46 0.76 -7.57
C PHE A 51 -1.84 2.16 -7.57
N ALA A 52 -1.59 2.70 -6.37
CA ALA A 52 -0.88 3.95 -6.18
C ALA A 52 0.29 3.74 -5.21
N GLU A 53 1.48 4.14 -5.63
CA GLU A 53 2.63 4.21 -4.72
C GLU A 53 2.40 5.24 -3.60
N ARG A 54 3.18 5.15 -2.52
CA ARG A 54 2.95 5.90 -1.28
C ARG A 54 2.74 7.40 -1.47
N GLU A 55 3.53 8.06 -2.31
CA GLU A 55 3.39 9.50 -2.54
C GLU A 55 2.12 9.87 -3.30
N LEU A 56 1.75 9.09 -4.32
CA LEU A 56 0.50 9.31 -5.04
C LEU A 56 -0.70 9.02 -4.14
N ALA A 57 -0.64 7.92 -3.38
CA ALA A 57 -1.66 7.58 -2.40
C ALA A 57 -1.82 8.68 -1.35
N ALA A 58 -0.71 9.28 -0.88
CA ALA A 58 -0.72 10.42 0.04
C ALA A 58 -1.47 11.63 -0.53
N ARG A 59 -1.16 12.01 -1.78
CA ARG A 59 -1.86 13.10 -2.47
C ARG A 59 -3.36 12.82 -2.62
N VAL A 60 -3.72 11.60 -3.01
CA VAL A 60 -5.13 11.19 -3.15
C VAL A 60 -5.84 11.22 -1.80
N ALA A 61 -5.21 10.74 -0.75
CA ALA A 61 -5.80 10.69 0.59
C ALA A 61 -6.06 12.10 1.15
N LEU A 62 -5.10 13.01 1.01
CA LEU A 62 -5.25 14.42 1.39
C LEU A 62 -6.34 15.11 0.55
N ALA A 63 -6.28 14.96 -0.78
CA ALA A 63 -7.22 15.61 -1.69
C ALA A 63 -8.67 15.12 -1.52
N SER A 64 -8.86 13.87 -1.11
CA SER A 64 -10.19 13.30 -0.83
C SER A 64 -10.71 13.59 0.58
N GLY A 65 -9.89 14.19 1.45
CA GLY A 65 -10.24 14.37 2.86
C GLY A 65 -10.27 13.06 3.65
N GLN A 66 -9.64 11.99 3.15
CA GLN A 66 -9.49 10.74 3.93
C GLN A 66 -8.60 10.96 5.16
N LEU A 67 -7.69 11.94 5.11
CA LEU A 67 -6.86 12.38 6.23
C LEU A 67 -6.54 13.87 6.10
N ASP A 68 -6.41 14.56 7.24
CA ASP A 68 -6.12 16.00 7.27
C ASP A 68 -4.62 16.31 7.02
N ARG A 69 -3.74 15.42 7.50
CA ARG A 69 -2.28 15.55 7.36
C ARG A 69 -1.58 14.19 7.42
N LEU A 70 -0.42 14.10 6.76
CA LEU A 70 0.48 12.94 6.87
C LEU A 70 1.30 13.04 8.15
N ASN A 71 1.64 11.91 8.77
CA ASN A 71 2.63 11.89 9.84
C ASN A 71 4.08 11.91 9.30
N HIS A 72 4.31 11.36 8.10
CA HIS A 72 5.64 11.22 7.50
C HIS A 72 5.66 11.65 6.01
N PRO A 73 5.46 12.94 5.70
CA PRO A 73 5.46 13.43 4.33
C PRO A 73 6.80 13.14 3.60
N PRO A 74 6.79 12.88 2.28
CA PRO A 74 5.64 12.88 1.38
C PRO A 74 4.86 11.55 1.34
N ASN A 75 5.29 10.55 2.12
CA ASN A 75 4.79 9.19 2.01
C ASN A 75 3.56 8.96 2.88
N LEU A 76 2.61 8.21 2.34
CA LEU A 76 1.52 7.63 3.11
C LEU A 76 1.94 6.29 3.69
N TYR A 77 1.73 6.11 4.99
CA TYR A 77 1.87 4.85 5.68
C TYR A 77 0.51 4.30 6.08
N SER A 78 0.47 3.00 6.29
CA SER A 78 -0.75 2.28 6.65
C SER A 78 -1.33 2.80 7.99
N GLU A 79 -0.44 3.18 8.90
CA GLU A 79 -0.67 3.81 10.19
C GLU A 79 -1.26 5.22 10.11
N ASP A 80 -1.19 5.90 8.96
CA ASP A 80 -1.87 7.20 8.79
C ASP A 80 -3.39 7.02 8.58
N LEU A 81 -3.85 5.81 8.25
CA LEU A 81 -5.24 5.54 7.87
C LEU A 81 -6.10 4.94 8.98
N TRP A 82 -5.52 4.56 10.14
CA TRP A 82 -6.24 4.01 11.29
C TRP A 82 -5.48 4.21 12.61
#